data_AF-A0A8B6MAQ6-F1
#
_entry.id   AF-A0A8B6MAQ6-F1
#
_cell.length_a   1.000
_cell.length_b   1.000
_cell.length_c   1.000
_cell.angle_alpha   90.00
_cell.angle_beta   90.00
_cell.angle_gamma   90.00
#
_symmetry.space_group_name_H-M   'P 1'
#
loop_
_entity.id
_entity.type
_entity.pdbx_description
1 polymer ?
#
loop_
_entity_poly.entity_id
_entity_poly.type
_entity_poly.pdbx_seq_one_letter_code
_entity_poly.pdbx_strand_id
1 'polypeptide(L)'
;MRSSRCCHLNGLAMENGRARYVTCCSTGDAVESWRGGRRDGGVLIDIETDEIVADGLSMPHSPRVRGDAVYVVESGRGALVRIDRASGRREDVAFCPGFARGLAFVDHYAVLTISLPRGVALDGLPVADTMRKRGATPWRGLIIVDLRNGDIVQWLRLEGDVTELFDVGVIAGVRCPRGFARGTVLSTRGEDRWDLASARQNNEVATRGNDGTS
;
A
#
# COMPACT_ATOMS: atom_id res chain seq x y z
N MET A 1 -10.80 -0.84 30.98
CA MET A 1 -9.98 -1.60 30.02
C MET A 1 -10.87 -2.04 28.87
N ARG A 2 -10.62 -1.54 27.66
CA ARG A 2 -11.33 -2.01 26.45
C ARG A 2 -10.59 -3.26 25.95
N SER A 3 -11.30 -4.37 25.86
CA SER A 3 -10.78 -5.63 25.32
C SER A 3 -10.54 -5.49 23.80
N SER A 4 -9.38 -5.93 23.31
CA SER A 4 -8.88 -5.77 21.94
C SER A 4 -9.34 -6.86 20.95
N ARG A 5 -10.51 -7.47 21.16
CA ARG A 5 -11.01 -8.49 20.22
C ARG A 5 -11.36 -7.84 18.89
N CYS A 6 -10.56 -8.11 17.86
CA CYS A 6 -10.73 -7.53 16.54
C CYS A 6 -11.05 -8.62 15.50
N CYS A 7 -12.03 -8.33 14.64
CA CYS A 7 -12.25 -9.09 13.43
C CYS A 7 -11.44 -8.46 12.30
N HIS A 8 -10.72 -9.30 11.55
CA HIS A 8 -9.98 -8.94 10.34
C HIS A 8 -8.73 -8.07 10.59
N LEU A 9 -7.63 -8.73 10.98
CA LEU A 9 -6.29 -8.15 11.01
C LEU A 9 -5.82 -7.84 9.58
N ASN A 10 -5.42 -6.59 9.34
CA ASN A 10 -4.99 -6.10 8.03
C ASN A 10 -3.47 -5.97 7.91
N GLY A 11 -2.78 -5.80 9.03
CA GLY A 11 -1.35 -5.56 9.00
C GLY A 11 -0.70 -5.66 10.37
N LEU A 12 0.61 -5.87 10.34
CA LEU A 12 1.46 -6.01 11.50
C LEU A 12 2.75 -5.20 11.28
N ALA A 13 3.16 -4.45 12.29
CA ALA A 13 4.38 -3.67 12.29
C ALA A 13 5.40 -4.33 13.21
N MET A 14 6.61 -4.48 12.71
CA MET A 14 7.76 -4.94 13.49
C MET A 14 8.53 -3.74 14.02
N GLU A 15 9.04 -3.85 15.25
CA GLU A 15 10.01 -2.93 15.85
C GLU A 15 11.08 -3.78 16.55
N ASN A 16 12.36 -3.49 16.28
CA ASN A 16 13.48 -4.21 16.90
C ASN A 16 13.38 -5.76 16.78
N GLY A 17 12.88 -6.25 15.63
CA GLY A 17 12.74 -7.68 15.36
C GLY A 17 11.54 -8.35 16.04
N ARG A 18 10.66 -7.58 16.71
CA ARG A 18 9.47 -8.10 17.39
C ARG A 18 8.20 -7.45 16.85
N ALA A 19 7.09 -8.18 16.88
CA ALA A 19 5.79 -7.60 16.57
C ALA A 19 5.44 -6.55 17.63
N ARG A 20 5.08 -5.35 17.19
CA ARG A 20 4.81 -4.21 18.08
C ARG A 20 3.41 -3.63 17.92
N TYR A 21 2.94 -3.49 16.68
CA TYR A 21 1.61 -2.95 16.41
C TYR A 21 0.85 -3.81 15.40
N VAL A 22 -0.47 -3.83 15.50
CA VAL A 22 -1.36 -4.40 14.48
C VAL A 22 -2.44 -3.40 14.09
N THR A 23 -2.91 -3.50 12.85
CA THR A 23 -4.13 -2.83 12.42
C THR A 23 -5.24 -3.83 12.17
N CYS A 24 -6.46 -3.50 12.58
CA CYS A 24 -7.66 -4.28 12.28
C CYS A 24 -8.72 -3.39 11.63
N CYS A 25 -9.59 -3.96 10.79
CA CYS A 25 -10.71 -3.23 10.17
C CYS A 25 -11.86 -2.90 11.14
N SER A 26 -12.01 -3.66 12.23
CA SER A 26 -13.10 -3.47 13.19
C SER A 26 -12.76 -4.08 14.55
N THR A 27 -13.30 -3.52 15.62
CA THR A 27 -13.27 -4.08 16.98
C THR A 27 -14.45 -5.03 17.27
N GLY A 28 -15.26 -5.36 16.26
CA GLY A 28 -16.31 -6.37 16.40
C GLY A 28 -15.70 -7.77 16.50
N ASP A 29 -16.38 -8.68 17.20
CA ASP A 29 -16.00 -10.09 17.34
C ASP A 29 -16.93 -11.05 16.57
N ALA A 30 -17.97 -10.51 15.93
CA ALA A 30 -18.84 -11.26 15.02
C ALA A 30 -18.20 -11.44 13.64
N VAL A 31 -18.45 -12.60 13.02
CA VAL A 31 -18.06 -12.93 11.64
C VAL A 31 -18.52 -11.82 10.69
N GLU A 32 -17.61 -11.33 9.85
CA GLU A 32 -17.84 -10.24 8.89
C GLU A 32 -18.24 -8.87 9.45
N SER A 33 -18.18 -8.65 10.77
CA SER A 33 -18.44 -7.33 11.40
C SER A 33 -17.57 -6.20 10.84
N TRP A 34 -16.41 -6.54 10.26
CA TRP A 34 -15.53 -5.61 9.54
C TRP A 34 -16.17 -4.97 8.30
N ARG A 35 -17.17 -5.61 7.67
CA ARG A 35 -17.87 -5.04 6.50
C ARG A 35 -18.62 -3.75 6.84
N GLY A 36 -19.21 -3.69 8.02
CA GLY A 36 -19.89 -2.49 8.54
C GLY A 36 -18.90 -1.40 9.00
N GLY A 37 -17.72 -1.80 9.47
CA GLY A 37 -16.68 -0.90 10.00
C GLY A 37 -15.73 -0.32 8.96
N ARG A 38 -15.98 -0.48 7.64
CA ARG A 38 -15.02 -0.04 6.61
C ARG A 38 -14.74 1.46 6.62
N ARG A 39 -15.67 2.29 7.09
CA ARG A 39 -15.51 3.75 7.07
C ARG A 39 -14.67 4.27 8.22
N ASP A 40 -14.79 3.70 9.41
CA ASP A 40 -14.25 4.27 10.65
C ASP A 40 -14.12 3.24 11.80
N GLY A 41 -14.36 1.95 11.55
CA GLY A 41 -14.28 0.92 12.58
C GLY A 41 -12.86 0.47 12.90
N GLY A 42 -11.88 0.87 12.08
CA GLY A 42 -10.52 0.37 12.16
C GLY A 42 -9.74 0.93 13.33
N VAL A 43 -8.78 0.13 13.80
CA VAL A 43 -7.95 0.44 14.97
C VAL A 43 -6.48 0.13 14.70
N LEU A 44 -5.60 0.85 15.40
CA LEU A 44 -4.20 0.52 15.64
C LEU A 44 -4.07 0.06 17.09
N ILE A 45 -3.56 -1.16 17.29
CA ILE A 45 -3.39 -1.75 18.62
C ILE A 45 -1.90 -1.93 18.89
N ASP A 46 -1.48 -1.54 20.10
CA ASP A 46 -0.18 -1.89 20.67
C ASP A 46 -0.22 -3.31 21.22
N ILE A 47 0.62 -4.19 20.68
CA ILE A 47 0.60 -5.62 21.04
C ILE A 47 1.13 -5.85 22.46
N GLU A 48 2.08 -5.04 22.93
CA GLU A 48 2.70 -5.29 24.24
C GLU A 48 1.82 -4.80 25.39
N THR A 49 1.06 -3.72 25.18
CA THR A 49 0.14 -3.20 26.21
C THR A 49 -1.30 -3.66 26.02
N ASP A 50 -1.63 -4.25 24.87
CA ASP A 50 -2.99 -4.62 24.46
C ASP A 50 -3.95 -3.40 24.37
N GLU A 51 -3.41 -2.21 24.11
CA GLU A 51 -4.15 -0.97 24.07
C GLU A 51 -4.43 -0.49 22.65
N ILE A 52 -5.62 0.08 22.44
CA ILE A 52 -5.94 0.80 21.21
C ILE A 52 -5.24 2.15 21.25
N VAL A 53 -4.23 2.32 20.40
CA VAL A 53 -3.46 3.57 20.24
C VAL A 53 -4.25 4.59 19.42
N ALA A 54 -4.95 4.12 18.38
CA ALA A 54 -5.83 4.95 17.56
C ALA A 54 -7.03 4.13 17.08
N ASP A 55 -8.19 4.76 17.02
CA ASP A 55 -9.44 4.20 16.49
C ASP A 55 -9.94 5.06 15.31
N GLY A 56 -11.16 4.80 14.82
CA GLY A 56 -11.74 5.68 13.79
C GLY A 56 -11.07 5.57 12.43
N LEU A 57 -10.28 4.52 12.18
CA LEU A 57 -9.51 4.34 10.96
C LEU A 57 -10.37 3.66 9.88
N SER A 58 -10.23 4.08 8.63
CA SER A 58 -10.92 3.53 7.47
C SER A 58 -10.05 2.49 6.77
N MET A 59 -10.33 1.22 7.05
CA MET A 59 -9.59 0.08 6.46
C MET A 59 -8.06 0.25 6.60
N PRO A 60 -7.51 0.31 7.82
CA PRO A 60 -6.10 0.57 8.05
C PRO A 60 -5.22 -0.62 7.67
N HIS A 61 -4.22 -0.42 6.80
CA HIS A 61 -3.30 -1.44 6.32
C HIS A 61 -1.84 -1.06 6.59
N SER A 62 -0.98 -2.09 6.53
CA SER A 62 0.48 -1.98 6.50
C SER A 62 1.06 -1.00 7.51
N PRO A 63 0.82 -1.18 8.82
CA PRO A 63 1.44 -0.34 9.83
C PRO A 63 2.96 -0.49 9.75
N ARG A 64 3.68 0.63 9.89
CA ARG A 64 5.14 0.67 9.91
C ARG A 64 5.62 1.62 11.00
N VAL A 65 6.52 1.16 11.85
CA VAL A 65 7.12 2.00 12.90
C VAL A 65 8.24 2.84 12.30
N ARG A 66 8.26 4.14 12.62
CA ARG A 66 9.33 5.05 12.23
C ARG A 66 9.44 6.18 13.26
N GLY A 67 10.49 6.12 14.08
CA GLY A 67 10.73 7.09 15.15
C GLY A 67 9.64 7.05 16.23
N ASP A 68 9.07 8.22 16.53
CA ASP A 68 8.00 8.43 17.50
C ASP A 68 6.59 8.14 16.96
N ALA A 69 6.49 7.67 15.71
CA ALA A 69 5.23 7.47 15.02
C ALA A 69 5.06 6.05 14.44
N VAL A 70 3.80 5.68 14.24
CA VAL A 70 3.38 4.56 13.39
C VAL A 70 2.70 5.14 12.16
N TYR A 71 3.19 4.76 10.98
CA TYR A 71 2.54 5.10 9.72
C TYR A 71 1.56 4.01 9.33
N VAL A 72 0.39 4.39 8.85
CA VAL A 72 -0.70 3.49 8.46
C VAL A 72 -1.27 3.95 7.12
N VAL A 73 -1.66 2.99 6.27
CA VAL A 73 -2.37 3.27 5.02
C VAL A 73 -3.87 3.11 5.26
N GLU A 74 -4.63 4.21 5.22
CA GLU A 74 -6.09 4.17 5.29
C GLU A 74 -6.68 3.95 3.89
N SER A 75 -6.90 2.69 3.50
CA SER A 75 -7.35 2.35 2.15
C SER A 75 -8.71 2.95 1.81
N GLY A 76 -9.62 3.08 2.77
CA GLY A 76 -10.94 3.63 2.52
C GLY A 76 -10.96 5.15 2.40
N ARG A 77 -9.95 5.83 2.94
CA ARG A 77 -9.73 7.27 2.72
C ARG A 77 -8.77 7.57 1.57
N GLY A 78 -7.97 6.59 1.15
CA GLY A 78 -6.86 6.82 0.23
C GLY A 78 -5.84 7.75 0.86
N ALA A 79 -5.42 7.48 2.11
CA ALA A 79 -4.51 8.35 2.84
C ALA A 79 -3.33 7.56 3.42
N LEU A 80 -2.14 8.14 3.35
CA LEU A 80 -1.02 7.79 4.22
C LEU A 80 -1.14 8.65 5.48
N VAL A 81 -1.22 8.00 6.64
CA VAL A 81 -1.45 8.66 7.92
C VAL A 81 -0.29 8.37 8.86
N ARG A 82 0.19 9.41 9.55
CA ARG A 82 1.14 9.31 10.65
C ARG A 82 0.36 9.36 11.97
N ILE A 83 0.63 8.40 12.85
CA ILE A 83 0.00 8.30 14.16
C ILE A 83 1.09 8.45 15.22
N ASP A 84 0.98 9.49 16.04
CA ASP A 84 1.85 9.69 17.18
C ASP A 84 1.62 8.61 18.24
N ARG A 85 2.69 7.94 18.66
CA ARG A 85 2.60 6.75 19.54
C ARG A 85 2.15 7.07 20.95
N ALA A 86 2.43 8.28 21.44
CA ALA A 86 2.14 8.68 22.81
C ALA A 86 0.72 9.23 22.96
N SER A 87 0.26 10.01 21.99
CA SER A 87 -1.03 10.70 22.03
C SER A 87 -2.12 10.04 21.19
N GLY A 88 -1.77 9.12 20.29
CA GLY A 88 -2.70 8.56 19.30
C GLY A 88 -3.16 9.56 18.24
N ARG A 89 -2.56 10.77 18.20
CA ARG A 89 -2.94 11.83 17.27
C ARG A 89 -2.61 11.41 15.84
N ARG A 90 -3.62 11.54 14.97
CA ARG A 90 -3.54 11.25 13.53
C ARG A 90 -3.19 12.50 12.74
N GLU A 91 -2.35 12.34 11.74
CA GLU A 91 -1.98 13.39 10.78
C GLU A 91 -1.92 12.81 9.37
N ASP A 92 -2.67 13.41 8.46
CA ASP A 92 -2.64 13.05 7.04
C ASP A 92 -1.32 13.50 6.44
N VAL A 93 -0.53 12.55 5.94
CA VAL A 93 0.76 12.83 5.29
C VAL A 93 0.57 13.04 3.80
N ALA A 94 -0.21 12.18 3.14
CA ALA A 94 -0.43 12.26 1.70
C ALA A 94 -1.74 11.62 1.28
N PHE A 95 -2.33 12.17 0.22
CA PHE A 95 -3.44 11.53 -0.49
C PHE A 95 -2.90 10.52 -1.51
N CYS A 96 -3.44 9.31 -1.48
CA CYS A 96 -3.11 8.20 -2.37
C CYS A 96 -4.29 7.97 -3.33
N PRO A 97 -4.12 8.19 -4.66
CA PRO A 97 -5.23 8.16 -5.62
C PRO A 97 -5.66 6.73 -5.98
N GLY A 98 -6.37 6.06 -5.06
CA GLY A 98 -6.94 4.74 -5.27
C GLY A 98 -6.95 3.89 -4.00
N PHE A 99 -7.12 2.58 -4.16
CA PHE A 99 -7.11 1.65 -3.03
C PHE A 99 -5.67 1.30 -2.63
N ALA A 100 -5.10 2.10 -1.74
CA ALA A 100 -3.72 1.94 -1.26
C ALA A 100 -3.61 0.85 -0.19
N ARG A 101 -2.57 0.01 -0.21
CA ARG A 101 -2.38 -1.07 0.79
C ARG A 101 -0.95 -1.20 1.29
N GLY A 102 -0.03 -1.65 0.44
CA GLY A 102 1.36 -1.87 0.79
C GLY A 102 2.08 -0.57 1.12
N LEU A 103 3.01 -0.63 2.06
CA LEU A 103 3.85 0.49 2.48
C LEU A 103 5.26 0.02 2.80
N ALA A 104 6.24 0.68 2.21
CA ALA A 104 7.66 0.58 2.58
C ALA A 104 8.30 1.97 2.61
N PHE A 105 9.47 2.07 3.24
CA PHE A 105 10.24 3.31 3.30
C PHE A 105 11.61 3.15 2.64
N VAL A 106 12.05 4.21 1.99
CA VAL A 106 13.43 4.41 1.52
C VAL A 106 13.82 5.83 1.86
N ASP A 107 14.79 6.02 2.76
CA ASP A 107 15.16 7.35 3.26
C ASP A 107 13.92 8.15 3.72
N HIS A 108 13.70 9.34 3.18
CA HIS A 108 12.55 10.21 3.47
C HIS A 108 11.36 9.96 2.53
N TYR A 109 11.37 8.87 1.77
CA TYR A 109 10.28 8.50 0.87
C TYR A 109 9.45 7.33 1.41
N ALA A 110 8.15 7.38 1.17
CA ALA A 110 7.24 6.26 1.29
C ALA A 110 6.91 5.71 -0.09
N VAL A 111 7.04 4.39 -0.25
CA VAL A 111 6.59 3.66 -1.43
C VAL A 111 5.28 2.98 -1.07
N LEU A 112 4.23 3.27 -1.83
CA LEU A 112 2.90 2.71 -1.60
C LEU A 112 2.40 1.96 -2.82
N THR A 113 1.67 0.88 -2.59
CA THR A 113 0.97 0.16 -3.66
C THR A 113 -0.46 0.66 -3.82
N ILE A 114 -0.88 0.94 -5.04
CA ILE A 114 -2.26 1.27 -5.41
C ILE A 114 -2.86 0.11 -6.21
N SER A 115 -4.07 -0.31 -5.84
CA SER A 115 -4.79 -1.40 -6.52
C SER A 115 -5.99 -0.88 -7.29
N LEU A 116 -6.37 -1.62 -8.33
CA LEU A 116 -7.68 -1.43 -8.94
C LEU A 116 -8.74 -1.96 -7.98
N PRO A 117 -9.79 -1.16 -7.68
CA PRO A 117 -10.87 -1.64 -6.85
C PRO A 117 -11.68 -2.71 -7.57
N ARG A 118 -12.04 -3.77 -6.86
CA ARG A 118 -12.93 -4.82 -7.36
C ARG A 118 -14.39 -4.39 -7.21
N GLY A 119 -15.16 -4.29 -8.30
CA GLY A 119 -16.60 -3.98 -8.23
C GLY A 119 -16.91 -2.77 -7.34
N VAL A 120 -17.73 -2.97 -6.31
CA VAL A 120 -18.16 -1.95 -5.34
C VAL A 120 -17.13 -1.66 -4.21
N ALA A 121 -15.87 -2.05 -4.35
CA ALA A 121 -14.87 -1.97 -3.29
C ALA A 121 -14.53 -0.54 -2.83
N LEU A 122 -14.82 0.49 -3.63
CA LEU A 122 -14.75 1.89 -3.18
C LEU A 122 -16.11 2.49 -2.85
N ASP A 123 -17.20 1.79 -3.14
CA ASP A 123 -18.53 2.34 -2.97
C ASP A 123 -18.81 2.58 -1.49
N GLY A 124 -19.30 3.77 -1.20
CA GLY A 124 -19.50 4.23 0.17
C GLY A 124 -18.19 4.46 0.94
N LEU A 125 -17.04 4.60 0.29
CA LEU A 125 -15.78 4.99 0.94
C LEU A 125 -15.35 6.42 0.55
N PRO A 126 -14.79 7.21 1.50
CA PRO A 126 -14.36 8.58 1.24
C PRO A 126 -13.40 8.76 0.05
N VAL A 127 -12.56 7.76 -0.24
CA VAL A 127 -11.63 7.79 -1.38
C VAL A 127 -12.36 7.91 -2.72
N ALA A 128 -13.50 7.25 -2.91
CA ALA A 128 -14.27 7.33 -4.15
C ALA A 128 -14.74 8.76 -4.43
N ASP A 129 -15.28 9.41 -3.40
CA ASP A 129 -15.78 10.79 -3.48
C ASP A 129 -14.62 11.75 -3.78
N THR A 130 -13.48 11.54 -3.11
CA THR A 130 -12.28 12.37 -3.30
C THR A 130 -11.71 12.23 -4.70
N MET A 131 -11.64 11.00 -5.23
CA MET A 131 -11.21 10.75 -6.60
C MET A 131 -12.15 11.40 -7.62
N ARG A 132 -13.47 11.27 -7.46
CA ARG A 132 -14.45 11.93 -8.35
C ARG A 132 -14.32 13.45 -8.33
N LYS A 133 -14.20 14.06 -7.14
CA LYS A 133 -13.98 15.52 -6.99
C LYS A 133 -12.70 16.01 -7.68
N ARG A 134 -11.67 15.16 -7.75
CA ARG A 134 -10.38 15.46 -8.39
C ARG A 134 -10.32 15.03 -9.86
N GLY A 135 -11.38 14.48 -10.44
CA GLY A 135 -11.37 13.94 -11.80
C GLY A 135 -10.42 12.76 -12.01
N ALA A 136 -10.08 12.03 -10.95
CA ALA A 136 -9.13 10.93 -11.00
C ALA A 136 -9.82 9.60 -11.29
N THR A 137 -9.24 8.81 -12.19
CA THR A 137 -9.67 7.42 -12.45
C THR A 137 -8.82 6.44 -11.65
N PRO A 138 -9.40 5.39 -11.04
CA PRO A 138 -8.63 4.33 -10.41
C PRO A 138 -7.63 3.72 -11.38
N TRP A 139 -6.40 3.55 -10.89
CA TRP A 139 -5.33 2.85 -11.59
C TRP A 139 -4.58 2.01 -10.56
N ARG A 140 -3.58 1.26 -11.04
CA ARG A 140 -2.79 0.37 -10.19
C ARG A 140 -1.31 0.50 -10.46
N GLY A 141 -0.53 0.28 -9.41
CA GLY A 141 0.90 0.39 -9.47
C GLY A 141 1.48 0.94 -8.19
N LEU A 142 2.56 1.68 -8.30
CA LEU A 142 3.28 2.25 -7.17
C LEU A 142 3.24 3.76 -7.22
N ILE A 143 3.17 4.40 -6.05
CA ILE A 143 3.46 5.82 -5.87
C ILE A 143 4.60 5.97 -4.88
N ILE A 144 5.40 7.01 -5.08
CA ILE A 144 6.47 7.41 -4.18
C ILE A 144 6.11 8.78 -3.63
N VAL A 145 5.95 8.86 -2.31
CA VAL A 145 5.59 10.06 -1.56
C VAL A 145 6.82 10.57 -0.83
N ASP A 146 7.14 11.86 -0.97
CA ASP A 146 8.11 12.53 -0.12
C ASP A 146 7.47 12.86 1.24
N LEU A 147 7.99 12.30 2.31
CA LEU A 147 7.41 12.43 3.65
C LEU A 147 7.61 13.81 4.28
N ARG A 148 8.44 14.67 3.68
CA ARG A 148 8.70 16.02 4.20
C ARG A 148 7.59 17.00 3.85
N ASN A 149 6.91 16.79 2.73
CA ASN A 149 5.87 17.67 2.22
C ASN A 149 4.57 16.96 1.82
N GLY A 150 4.58 15.62 1.72
CA GLY A 150 3.41 14.83 1.34
C GLY A 150 3.21 14.67 -0.17
N ASP A 151 4.14 15.17 -0.99
CA ASP A 151 3.99 15.17 -2.45
C ASP A 151 4.27 13.80 -3.04
N ILE A 152 3.46 13.40 -4.03
CA ILE A 152 3.79 12.25 -4.89
C ILE A 152 4.84 12.70 -5.90
N VAL A 153 6.09 12.27 -5.69
CA VAL A 153 7.25 12.68 -6.51
C VAL A 153 7.50 11.75 -7.70
N GLN A 154 7.05 10.49 -7.61
CA GLN A 154 7.20 9.50 -8.69
C GLN A 154 6.05 8.48 -8.64
N TRP A 155 5.81 7.84 -9.76
CA TRP A 155 4.81 6.78 -9.88
C TRP A 155 5.18 5.78 -10.97
N LEU A 156 4.71 4.54 -10.81
CA LEU A 156 4.84 3.48 -11.79
C LEU A 156 3.47 2.84 -11.99
N ARG A 157 2.91 2.90 -13.19
CA ARG A 157 1.64 2.24 -13.52
C ARG A 157 1.89 0.81 -14.00
N LEU A 158 1.06 -0.11 -13.54
CA LEU A 158 1.07 -1.50 -13.99
C LEU A 158 -0.12 -1.77 -14.92
N GLU A 159 0.17 -2.48 -16.02
CA GLU A 159 -0.82 -2.91 -17.01
C GLU A 159 -0.94 -4.44 -17.05
N GLY A 160 -1.84 -4.99 -17.87
CA GLY A 160 -2.14 -6.44 -17.95
C GLY A 160 -3.15 -6.98 -16.92
N ASP A 161 -2.87 -8.13 -16.32
CA ASP A 161 -3.87 -8.87 -15.51
C ASP A 161 -3.76 -8.63 -13.99
N VAL A 162 -2.69 -7.98 -13.52
CA VAL A 162 -2.43 -7.80 -12.09
C VAL A 162 -3.34 -6.71 -11.51
N THR A 163 -4.55 -7.03 -11.10
CA THR A 163 -5.49 -6.00 -10.59
C THR A 163 -5.13 -5.47 -9.20
N GLU A 164 -4.39 -6.24 -8.41
CA GLU A 164 -4.23 -6.01 -6.99
C GLU A 164 -2.78 -6.11 -6.52
N LEU A 165 -2.37 -5.13 -5.72
CA LEU A 165 -1.10 -5.07 -5.04
C LEU A 165 -1.34 -5.00 -3.53
N PHE A 166 -0.76 -5.92 -2.78
CA PHE A 166 -1.01 -6.05 -1.34
C PHE A 166 0.11 -5.50 -0.48
N ASP A 167 1.35 -5.69 -0.90
CA ASP A 167 2.53 -5.26 -0.14
C ASP A 167 3.66 -4.84 -1.08
N VAL A 168 4.62 -4.10 -0.54
CA VAL A 168 5.84 -3.68 -1.21
C VAL A 168 7.03 -3.84 -0.27
N GLY A 169 8.11 -4.38 -0.80
CA GLY A 169 9.41 -4.47 -0.11
C GLY A 169 10.46 -3.69 -0.88
N VAL A 170 11.43 -3.14 -0.15
CA VAL A 170 12.58 -2.45 -0.73
C VAL A 170 13.82 -3.29 -0.52
N ILE A 171 14.57 -3.53 -1.59
CA ILE A 171 15.87 -4.22 -1.53
C ILE A 171 16.93 -3.22 -2.00
N ALA A 172 17.77 -2.77 -1.07
CA ALA A 172 18.80 -1.78 -1.35
C ALA A 172 19.96 -2.37 -2.17
N GLY A 173 20.60 -1.53 -2.99
CA GLY A 173 21.84 -1.88 -3.70
C GLY A 173 21.69 -2.81 -4.90
N VAL A 174 20.47 -3.17 -5.30
CA VAL A 174 20.22 -4.05 -6.45
C VAL A 174 20.27 -3.26 -7.77
N ARG A 175 20.97 -3.83 -8.76
CA ARG A 175 20.95 -3.37 -10.16
C ARG A 175 20.38 -4.47 -11.04
N CYS A 176 19.64 -4.09 -12.09
CA CYS A 176 19.00 -5.03 -13.02
C CYS A 176 18.09 -6.07 -12.33
N PRO A 177 17.09 -5.65 -11.53
CA PRO A 177 16.18 -6.58 -10.88
C PRO A 177 15.41 -7.40 -11.92
N ARG A 178 15.29 -8.71 -11.70
CA ARG A 178 14.46 -9.61 -12.52
C ARG A 178 13.18 -9.94 -11.76
N GLY A 179 12.04 -9.84 -12.45
CA GLY A 179 10.76 -10.29 -11.92
C GLY A 179 10.63 -11.81 -12.03
N PHE A 180 10.05 -12.43 -11.01
CA PHE A 180 9.72 -13.86 -11.03
C PHE A 180 8.22 -14.02 -10.75
N ALA A 181 7.55 -14.83 -11.56
CA ALA A 181 6.15 -15.20 -11.34
C ALA A 181 6.06 -16.53 -10.57
N ARG A 182 4.89 -16.79 -9.98
CA ARG A 182 4.60 -18.10 -9.36
C ARG A 182 4.86 -19.22 -10.38
N GLY A 183 5.71 -20.18 -10.02
CA GLY A 183 6.14 -21.28 -10.91
C GLY A 183 7.44 -21.01 -11.67
N THR A 184 8.09 -19.86 -11.46
CA THR A 184 9.41 -19.62 -12.06
C THR A 184 10.46 -20.51 -11.37
N VAL A 185 10.99 -21.49 -12.11
CA VAL A 185 12.15 -22.27 -11.67
C VAL A 185 13.40 -21.48 -12.01
N LEU A 186 14.09 -21.00 -10.98
CA LEU A 186 15.38 -20.35 -11.11
C LEU A 186 16.46 -21.42 -11.28
N SER A 187 16.95 -21.62 -12.51
CA SER A 187 18.18 -22.38 -12.73
C SER A 187 19.39 -21.46 -12.54
N THR A 188 20.35 -21.88 -11.73
CA THR A 188 21.56 -21.11 -11.40
C THR A 188 22.72 -21.36 -12.37
N ARG A 189 22.48 -21.90 -13.56
CA ARG A 189 23.56 -22.09 -14.54
C ARG A 189 23.84 -20.77 -15.25
N GLY A 190 25.01 -20.22 -14.95
CA GLY A 190 25.50 -18.92 -15.41
C GLY A 190 25.80 -18.85 -16.91
N GLU A 191 26.15 -17.64 -17.32
CA GLU A 191 26.54 -17.17 -18.66
C GLU A 191 25.43 -16.65 -19.58
N ASP A 192 24.71 -15.63 -19.14
CA ASP A 192 24.14 -14.64 -20.09
C ASP A 192 24.98 -13.35 -20.00
N ARG A 193 26.01 -13.25 -20.87
CA ARG A 193 26.76 -12.02 -21.10
C ARG A 193 25.85 -11.04 -21.86
N TRP A 194 25.51 -9.91 -21.24
CA TRP A 194 24.81 -8.81 -21.91
C TRP A 194 25.84 -7.80 -22.42
N ASP A 195 25.88 -7.61 -23.74
CA ASP A 195 26.63 -6.54 -24.38
C ASP A 195 25.89 -5.21 -24.14
N LEU A 196 26.56 -4.25 -23.49
CA LEU A 196 25.99 -2.97 -23.06
C LEU A 196 25.70 -2.01 -24.23
N ALA A 197 26.04 -2.39 -25.47
CA ALA A 197 25.88 -1.54 -26.65
C ALA A 197 24.41 -1.36 -27.11
N SER A 198 23.50 -2.29 -26.80
CA SER A 198 22.13 -2.31 -27.36
C SER A 198 21.07 -1.58 -26.52
N ALA A 199 21.40 -1.09 -25.32
CA ALA A 199 20.43 -0.46 -24.41
C ALA A 199 20.21 1.06 -24.65
N ARG A 200 20.80 1.66 -25.69
CA ARG A 200 20.73 3.12 -25.95
C ARG A 200 19.64 3.57 -26.92
N GLN A 201 18.87 2.66 -27.49
CA GLN A 201 17.75 3.01 -28.37
C GLN A 201 16.54 2.21 -27.96
N ASN A 202 15.56 2.89 -27.35
CA ASN A 202 14.12 2.68 -27.53
C ASN A 202 13.40 3.46 -26.43
N ASN A 203 13.23 4.76 -26.69
CA ASN A 203 12.27 5.60 -26.01
C ASN A 203 11.14 5.84 -27.02
N GLU A 204 10.33 4.82 -27.31
CA GLU A 204 9.17 4.99 -28.19
C GLU A 204 8.03 4.02 -27.83
N VAL A 205 6.83 4.59 -27.89
CA VAL A 205 5.53 4.11 -27.45
C VAL A 205 5.13 2.83 -28.18
N ALA A 206 4.75 1.79 -27.44
CA ALA A 206 4.20 0.57 -28.03
C ALA A 206 2.67 0.67 -28.19
N THR A 207 2.21 1.19 -29.33
CA THR A 207 0.83 0.97 -29.80
C THR A 207 0.78 -0.30 -30.66
N ARG A 208 -0.09 -1.25 -30.34
CA ARG A 208 -0.41 -2.38 -31.23
C ARG A 208 -1.46 -1.92 -32.25
N GLY A 209 -1.04 -1.73 -33.50
CA GLY A 209 -1.92 -1.81 -34.66
C GLY A 209 -2.17 -3.28 -35.02
N ASN A 210 -3.41 -3.65 -35.30
CA ASN A 210 -3.71 -4.85 -36.07
C ASN A 210 -4.61 -4.43 -37.22
N ASP A 211 -3.98 -4.21 -38.36
CA ASP A 211 -4.62 -3.97 -39.64
C ASP A 211 -5.12 -5.32 -40.18
N GLY A 212 -6.36 -5.33 -40.64
CA GLY A 212 -6.94 -6.49 -41.32
C GLY A 212 -6.40 -6.65 -42.74
N THR A 213 -6.34 -7.89 -43.18
CA THR A 213 -6.57 -8.40 -44.55
C THR A 213 -6.89 -9.88 -44.34
N SER A 214 -7.95 -10.48 -44.87
CA SER A 214 -8.54 -10.38 -46.21
C SER A 214 -10.02 -10.73 -46.20
#